data_AF-A0A524DBA6-F1
#
_entry.id   AF-A0A524DBA6-F1
#
_cell.length_a   1.000
_cell.length_b   1.000
_cell.length_c   1.000
_cell.angle_alpha   90.00
_cell.angle_beta   90.00
_cell.angle_gamma   90.00
#
_symmetry.space_group_name_H-M   'P 1'
#
loop_
_entity.id
_entity.type
_entity.pdbx_description
1 polymer ?
#
loop_
_entity_poly.entity_id
_entity_poly.type
_entity_poly.pdbx_seq_one_letter_code
_entity_poly.pdbx_strand_id
1 'polypeptide(L)'
;MNISSELVLIQLGMVAVVTLLITFSFGGYIIDLVKRRMRFLVFITILPPVGMFILLFPTIISKAIGISITIFSLGLSLIDVLTIVTHETTILNRGRLYSYLLLLSFIPAQFLLLLLQGNLLLGIVINIIFVISVYEISQKYTYIETEERLSMADKNFFENLSTHSIIGYLIAFLTLGFVVGNAFPSSIDNILSEPLSFFSILLFFIGITGILLDNMGRKWTLSGSVLTISTVIIFSSILKEIYAGIFITIAIPIMFLIVFTFVGDFSTQRDTLKFRGRISAIFLFFGIVGYLFGLFIHTFLTNLFVINPEIWWWALSFDTGINSFLLIILLVWIMPLPEVFSSKEADWAEALRTLYVFNKNSVCLHSKRFSMKERNDNISADIITGGLSGIMGLISEITNEKKNLRIIDKGNVFIYFSYGTDIIVALTAEKYLPILFKKSELFIKRFEKVYHNELSGFVGETSVFSDGANAIIERYFS
;
A
#
# COMPACT_ATOMS: atom_id res chain seq x y z
N MET A 1 -32.77 -0.68 32.56
CA MET A 1 -31.96 0.10 31.60
C MET A 1 -32.89 1.10 30.93
N ASN A 2 -32.54 2.39 30.87
CA ASN A 2 -33.43 3.42 30.30
C ASN A 2 -33.41 3.32 28.77
N ILE A 3 -34.55 3.01 28.16
CA ILE A 3 -34.74 2.92 26.69
C ILE A 3 -34.19 4.18 25.97
N SER A 4 -34.22 5.34 26.63
CA SER A 4 -33.66 6.59 26.11
C SER A 4 -32.14 6.56 25.91
N SER A 5 -31.38 5.86 26.77
CA SER A 5 -29.92 5.80 26.68
C SER A 5 -29.43 4.90 25.54
N GLU A 6 -30.09 3.77 25.31
CA GLU A 6 -29.79 2.86 24.19
C GLU A 6 -30.11 3.52 22.85
N LEU A 7 -31.26 4.21 22.75
CA LEU A 7 -31.63 4.93 21.53
C LEU A 7 -30.60 6.00 21.16
N VAL A 8 -30.09 6.75 22.15
CA VAL A 8 -29.03 7.75 21.93
C VAL A 8 -27.75 7.08 21.45
N LEU A 9 -27.36 5.95 22.03
CA LEU A 9 -26.18 5.20 21.61
C LEU A 9 -26.29 4.72 20.15
N ILE A 10 -27.45 4.18 19.76
CA ILE A 10 -27.72 3.75 18.38
C ILE A 10 -27.63 4.94 17.42
N GLN A 11 -28.23 6.07 17.76
CA GLN A 11 -28.16 7.29 16.94
C GLN A 11 -26.72 7.76 16.74
N LEU A 12 -25.93 7.82 17.81
CA LEU A 12 -24.52 8.23 17.72
C LEU A 12 -23.68 7.20 16.96
N GLY A 13 -23.96 5.91 17.09
CA GLY A 13 -23.33 4.84 16.31
C GLY A 13 -23.60 4.98 14.81
N MET A 14 -24.86 5.27 14.42
CA MET A 14 -25.22 5.53 13.03
C MET A 14 -24.50 6.77 12.48
N VAL A 15 -24.40 7.85 13.26
CA VAL A 15 -23.63 9.04 12.88
C VAL A 15 -22.16 8.69 12.64
N ALA A 16 -21.56 7.88 13.51
CA ALA A 16 -20.18 7.43 13.37
C ALA A 16 -19.97 6.64 12.07
N VAL A 17 -20.84 5.66 11.80
CA VAL A 17 -20.78 4.82 10.59
C VAL A 17 -20.95 5.65 9.32
N VAL A 18 -21.98 6.51 9.26
CA VAL A 18 -22.23 7.37 8.11
C VAL A 18 -21.05 8.32 7.88
N THR A 19 -20.52 8.93 8.95
CA THR A 19 -19.35 9.82 8.81
C THR A 19 -18.16 9.06 8.26
N LEU A 20 -17.88 7.87 8.79
CA LEU A 20 -16.77 7.02 8.37
C LEU A 20 -16.88 6.64 6.87
N LEU A 21 -18.08 6.27 6.41
CA LEU A 21 -18.34 6.02 4.98
C LEU A 21 -18.12 7.26 4.11
N ILE A 22 -18.57 8.43 4.55
CA ILE A 22 -18.35 9.70 3.85
C ILE A 22 -16.84 10.00 3.79
N THR A 23 -16.11 9.80 4.88
CA THR A 23 -14.67 10.05 4.95
C THR A 23 -13.90 9.21 3.94
N PHE A 24 -14.17 7.91 3.82
CA PHE A 24 -13.47 7.07 2.85
C PHE A 24 -14.01 7.18 1.42
N SER A 25 -15.23 7.70 1.22
CA SER A 25 -15.75 8.01 -0.12
C SER A 25 -15.14 9.29 -0.70
N PHE A 26 -15.05 10.35 0.10
CA PHE A 26 -14.64 11.68 -0.37
C PHE A 26 -13.23 12.08 0.04
N GLY A 27 -12.68 11.46 1.09
CA GLY A 27 -11.42 11.90 1.68
C GLY A 27 -10.24 11.79 0.72
N GLY A 28 -10.22 10.74 -0.11
CA GLY A 28 -9.22 10.58 -1.16
C GLY A 28 -9.26 11.70 -2.21
N TYR A 29 -10.45 12.18 -2.56
CA TYR A 29 -10.63 13.32 -3.48
C TYR A 29 -10.06 14.60 -2.88
N ILE A 30 -10.39 14.90 -1.61
CA ILE A 30 -9.89 16.07 -0.89
C ILE A 30 -8.36 16.04 -0.86
N ILE A 31 -7.81 14.89 -0.52
CA ILE A 31 -6.37 14.66 -0.43
C ILE A 31 -5.73 14.90 -1.80
N ASP A 32 -6.23 14.36 -2.90
CA ASP A 32 -5.61 14.59 -4.21
C ASP A 32 -5.57 16.07 -4.65
N LEU A 33 -6.39 16.96 -4.07
CA LEU A 33 -6.35 18.41 -4.34
C LEU A 33 -5.27 19.17 -3.55
N VAL A 34 -4.70 18.58 -2.50
CA VAL A 34 -3.77 19.25 -1.60
C VAL A 34 -2.32 19.16 -2.11
N LYS A 35 -1.73 20.32 -2.45
CA LYS A 35 -0.30 20.38 -2.86
C LYS A 35 0.68 20.31 -1.68
N ARG A 36 0.37 20.94 -0.54
CA ARG A 36 1.25 21.04 0.64
C ARG A 36 0.78 20.08 1.75
N ARG A 37 1.10 18.80 1.59
CA ARG A 37 0.61 17.70 2.43
C ARG A 37 0.85 17.91 3.92
N MET A 38 2.09 18.19 4.32
CA MET A 38 2.42 18.34 5.74
C MET A 38 1.69 19.49 6.43
N ARG A 39 1.45 20.60 5.73
CA ARG A 39 0.66 21.71 6.30
C ARG A 39 -0.81 21.36 6.43
N PHE A 40 -1.34 20.61 5.46
CA PHE A 40 -2.70 20.08 5.52
C PHE A 40 -2.83 19.06 6.66
N LEU A 41 -1.85 18.19 6.86
CA LEU A 41 -1.81 17.23 7.97
C LEU A 41 -1.83 17.95 9.33
N VAL A 42 -1.07 19.03 9.51
CA VAL A 42 -1.16 19.88 10.72
C VAL A 42 -2.56 20.47 10.88
N PHE A 43 -3.13 21.03 9.81
CA PHE A 43 -4.46 21.63 9.87
C PHE A 43 -5.54 20.62 10.24
N ILE A 44 -5.54 19.44 9.61
CA ILE A 44 -6.56 18.42 9.84
C ILE A 44 -6.42 17.81 11.23
N THR A 45 -5.21 17.67 11.77
CA THR A 45 -4.97 17.12 13.12
C THR A 45 -5.38 18.05 14.26
N ILE A 46 -5.63 19.34 13.98
CA ILE A 46 -6.24 20.27 14.95
C ILE A 46 -7.74 19.99 15.16
N LEU A 47 -8.42 19.35 14.20
CA LEU A 47 -9.86 19.12 14.28
C LEU A 47 -10.29 18.02 15.28
N PRO A 48 -9.58 16.87 15.46
CA PRO A 48 -9.91 15.88 16.47
C PRO A 48 -10.06 16.42 17.90
N PRO A 49 -9.14 17.24 18.46
CA PRO A 49 -9.32 17.78 19.81
C PRO A 49 -10.50 18.76 19.89
N VAL A 50 -10.80 19.51 18.81
CA VAL A 50 -12.01 20.34 18.74
C VAL A 50 -13.27 19.47 18.78
N GLY A 51 -13.32 18.40 18.00
CA GLY A 51 -14.42 17.42 18.03
C GLY A 51 -14.60 16.79 19.42
N MET A 52 -13.50 16.41 20.07
CA MET A 52 -13.52 15.88 21.44
C MET A 52 -13.96 16.91 22.48
N PHE A 53 -13.61 18.19 22.31
CA PHE A 53 -14.12 19.25 23.17
C PHE A 53 -15.64 19.42 23.02
N ILE A 54 -16.15 19.35 21.78
CA ILE A 54 -17.59 19.42 21.51
C ILE A 54 -18.34 18.23 22.14
N LEU A 55 -17.70 17.06 22.27
CA LEU A 55 -18.29 15.89 22.94
C LEU A 55 -18.57 16.12 24.44
N LEU A 56 -17.93 17.11 25.08
CA LEU A 56 -18.17 17.44 26.49
C LEU A 56 -19.55 18.08 26.71
N PHE A 57 -20.17 18.65 25.67
CA PHE A 57 -21.50 19.21 25.79
C PHE A 57 -22.56 18.10 25.85
N PRO A 58 -23.55 18.20 26.76
CA PRO A 58 -24.46 17.09 27.06
C PRO A 58 -25.50 16.81 25.97
N THR A 59 -25.65 17.66 24.96
CA THR A 59 -26.68 17.53 23.93
C THR A 59 -26.35 16.43 22.91
N ILE A 60 -27.38 15.75 22.37
CA ILE A 60 -27.18 14.73 21.33
C ILE A 60 -26.58 15.35 20.05
N ILE A 61 -27.02 16.56 19.71
CA ILE A 61 -26.54 17.30 18.53
C ILE A 61 -25.04 17.61 18.66
N SER A 62 -24.60 18.13 19.82
CA SER A 62 -23.16 18.37 20.04
C SER A 62 -22.36 17.07 19.97
N LYS A 63 -22.85 15.98 20.57
CA LYS A 63 -22.16 14.67 20.48
C LYS A 63 -22.07 14.16 19.04
N ALA A 64 -23.14 14.27 18.25
CA ALA A 64 -23.13 13.89 16.84
C ALA A 64 -22.09 14.69 16.05
N ILE A 65 -22.07 16.02 16.20
CA ILE A 65 -21.11 16.91 15.54
C ILE A 65 -19.67 16.58 15.98
N GLY A 66 -19.45 16.39 17.28
CA GLY A 66 -18.14 16.05 17.83
C GLY A 66 -17.59 14.74 17.27
N ILE A 67 -18.40 13.67 17.26
CA ILE A 67 -18.05 12.37 16.66
C ILE A 67 -17.75 12.54 15.17
N SER A 68 -18.60 13.25 14.43
CA SER A 68 -18.39 13.45 12.99
C SER A 68 -17.08 14.16 12.71
N ILE A 69 -16.78 15.26 13.42
CA ILE A 69 -15.53 16.02 13.23
C ILE A 69 -14.33 15.13 13.54
N THR A 70 -14.34 14.41 14.66
CA THR A 70 -13.22 13.55 15.07
C THR A 70 -12.99 12.41 14.08
N ILE A 71 -14.03 11.66 13.69
CA ILE A 71 -13.88 10.55 12.74
C ILE A 71 -13.44 11.05 11.36
N PHE A 72 -14.06 12.13 10.87
CA PHE A 72 -13.76 12.65 9.55
C PHE A 72 -12.32 13.16 9.44
N SER A 73 -11.85 13.89 10.45
CA SER A 73 -10.48 14.41 10.48
C SER A 73 -9.43 13.32 10.70
N LEU A 74 -9.69 12.33 11.56
CA LEU A 74 -8.79 11.19 11.74
C LEU A 74 -8.70 10.32 10.49
N GLY A 75 -9.82 10.04 9.82
CA GLY A 75 -9.82 9.28 8.57
C GLY A 75 -9.10 10.02 7.43
N LEU A 76 -9.26 11.35 7.33
CA LEU A 76 -8.46 12.17 6.42
C LEU A 76 -6.96 12.15 6.77
N SER A 77 -6.61 12.24 8.05
CA SER A 77 -5.22 12.13 8.50
C SER A 77 -4.62 10.78 8.12
N LEU A 78 -5.37 9.69 8.31
CA LEU A 78 -4.93 8.34 7.94
C LEU A 78 -4.66 8.22 6.45
N ILE A 79 -5.59 8.67 5.60
CA ILE A 79 -5.41 8.59 4.14
C ILE A 79 -4.20 9.44 3.72
N ASP A 80 -4.02 10.65 4.28
CA ASP A 80 -2.89 11.53 3.93
C ASP A 80 -1.56 10.91 4.34
N VAL A 81 -1.45 10.40 5.58
CA VAL A 81 -0.27 9.67 6.06
C VAL A 81 0.01 8.44 5.20
N LEU A 82 -0.99 7.65 4.83
CA LEU A 82 -0.81 6.50 3.94
C LEU A 82 -0.24 6.91 2.58
N THR A 83 -0.70 8.04 2.01
CA THR A 83 -0.16 8.54 0.73
C THR A 83 1.27 9.05 0.84
N ILE A 84 1.63 9.70 1.95
CA ILE A 84 3.00 10.14 2.24
C ILE A 84 3.91 8.92 2.41
N VAL A 85 3.53 7.95 3.25
CA VAL A 85 4.31 6.72 3.46
C VAL A 85 4.47 5.94 2.16
N THR A 86 3.41 5.85 1.35
CA THR A 86 3.49 5.21 0.03
C THR A 86 4.51 5.89 -0.88
N HIS A 87 4.61 7.21 -0.82
CA HIS A 87 5.58 7.97 -1.62
C HIS A 87 7.01 7.69 -1.19
N GLU A 88 7.27 7.73 0.12
CA GLU A 88 8.61 7.57 0.68
C GLU A 88 9.08 6.12 0.67
N THR A 89 8.16 5.16 0.53
CA THR A 89 8.49 3.73 0.47
C THR A 89 8.78 3.22 -0.93
N THR A 90 9.76 2.33 -1.02
CA THR A 90 9.94 1.48 -2.19
C THR A 90 8.94 0.33 -2.15
N ILE A 91 8.46 -0.09 -3.33
CA ILE A 91 7.53 -1.23 -3.46
C ILE A 91 8.13 -2.48 -2.80
N LEU A 92 9.44 -2.70 -2.94
CA LEU A 92 10.20 -3.81 -2.37
C LEU A 92 10.10 -3.96 -0.84
N ASN A 93 10.17 -2.86 -0.09
CA ASN A 93 10.31 -2.89 1.38
C ASN A 93 9.03 -2.43 2.10
N ARG A 94 7.96 -2.23 1.33
CA ARG A 94 6.74 -1.61 1.82
C ARG A 94 6.00 -2.49 2.83
N GLY A 95 6.01 -3.82 2.66
CA GLY A 95 5.40 -4.77 3.58
C GLY A 95 6.03 -4.71 4.97
N ARG A 96 7.36 -4.79 5.03
CA ARG A 96 8.12 -4.66 6.27
C ARG A 96 7.97 -3.29 6.91
N LEU A 97 8.02 -2.20 6.12
CA LEU A 97 7.86 -0.87 6.71
C LEU A 97 6.46 -0.68 7.31
N TYR A 98 5.38 -1.04 6.60
CA TYR A 98 4.04 -0.96 7.17
C TYR A 98 3.87 -1.86 8.39
N SER A 99 4.46 -3.05 8.38
CA SER A 99 4.49 -3.93 9.54
C SER A 99 5.14 -3.25 10.75
N TYR A 100 6.33 -2.66 10.57
CA TYR A 100 7.03 -1.99 11.66
C TYR A 100 6.28 -0.75 12.15
N LEU A 101 5.69 0.03 11.24
CA LEU A 101 4.87 1.19 11.59
C LEU A 101 3.61 0.78 12.36
N LEU A 102 2.93 -0.28 11.93
CA LEU A 102 1.79 -0.84 12.65
C LEU A 102 2.19 -1.36 14.03
N LEU A 103 3.28 -2.13 14.12
CA LEU A 103 3.81 -2.64 15.39
C LEU A 103 4.15 -1.50 16.36
N LEU A 104 4.89 -0.49 15.88
CA LEU A 104 5.31 0.66 16.67
C LEU A 104 4.15 1.60 17.04
N SER A 105 3.10 1.69 16.21
CA SER A 105 1.92 2.50 16.52
C SER A 105 0.92 1.77 17.42
N PHE A 106 0.91 0.44 17.42
CA PHE A 106 -0.02 -0.33 18.23
C PHE A 106 0.30 -0.27 19.73
N ILE A 107 1.58 -0.31 20.13
CA ILE A 107 2.01 -0.14 21.54
C ILE A 107 1.46 1.16 22.15
N PRO A 108 1.74 2.36 21.60
CA PRO A 108 1.21 3.60 22.15
C PRO A 108 -0.31 3.67 22.00
N ALA A 109 -0.91 3.15 20.92
CA ALA A 109 -2.38 3.15 20.79
C ALA A 109 -3.07 2.39 21.94
N GLN A 110 -2.54 1.25 22.37
CA GLN A 110 -3.08 0.49 23.51
C GLN A 110 -2.88 1.23 24.84
N PHE A 111 -1.70 1.81 25.04
CA PHE A 111 -1.43 2.63 26.23
C PHE A 111 -2.39 3.82 26.30
N LEU A 112 -2.63 4.50 25.17
CA LEU A 112 -3.59 5.59 25.07
C LEU A 112 -5.02 5.12 25.32
N LEU A 113 -5.43 3.95 24.82
CA LEU A 113 -6.77 3.40 25.07
C LEU A 113 -7.00 3.15 26.56
N LEU A 114 -6.03 2.57 27.27
CA LEU A 114 -6.08 2.36 28.71
C LEU A 114 -6.18 3.69 29.49
N LEU A 115 -5.43 4.71 29.06
CA LEU A 115 -5.51 6.05 29.64
C LEU A 115 -6.89 6.70 29.42
N LEU A 116 -7.49 6.50 28.23
CA LEU A 116 -8.77 7.10 27.85
C LEU A 116 -9.98 6.49 28.57
N GLN A 117 -9.90 5.22 28.99
CA GLN A 117 -10.98 4.55 29.72
C GLN A 117 -11.37 5.29 31.03
N GLY A 118 -10.46 6.08 31.62
CA GLY A 118 -10.71 6.82 32.85
C GLY A 118 -11.10 8.29 32.69
N ASN A 119 -10.79 8.96 31.55
CA ASN A 119 -10.98 10.40 31.43
C ASN A 119 -10.95 10.91 29.97
N LEU A 120 -12.09 11.41 29.47
CA LEU A 120 -12.20 12.00 28.12
C LEU A 120 -11.35 13.27 27.95
N LEU A 121 -11.14 14.05 29.02
CA LEU A 121 -10.27 15.24 28.98
C LEU A 121 -8.82 14.87 28.67
N LEU A 122 -8.36 13.70 29.13
CA LEU A 122 -7.03 13.20 28.81
C LEU A 122 -6.87 12.98 27.30
N GLY A 123 -7.95 12.56 26.61
CA GLY A 123 -7.95 12.43 25.17
C GLY A 123 -7.76 13.74 24.42
N ILE A 124 -8.33 14.83 24.93
CA ILE A 124 -8.08 16.17 24.39
C ILE A 124 -6.60 16.53 24.54
N VAL A 125 -6.02 16.32 25.72
CA VAL A 125 -4.60 16.60 25.99
C VAL A 125 -3.68 15.78 25.09
N ILE A 126 -3.95 14.48 24.94
CA ILE A 126 -3.21 13.58 24.05
C ILE A 126 -3.24 14.09 22.61
N ASN A 127 -4.42 14.47 22.11
CA ASN A 127 -4.56 14.99 20.75
C ASN A 127 -3.84 16.33 20.57
N ILE A 128 -3.82 17.21 21.57
CA ILE A 128 -3.02 18.44 21.54
C ILE A 128 -1.52 18.13 21.45
N ILE A 129 -1.02 17.16 22.24
CA ILE A 129 0.38 16.71 22.16
C ILE A 129 0.70 16.15 20.77
N PHE A 130 -0.23 15.37 20.20
CA PHE A 130 -0.11 14.86 18.84
C PHE A 130 -0.03 15.98 17.80
N VAL A 131 -0.89 17.00 17.89
CA VAL A 131 -0.84 18.20 17.04
C VAL A 131 0.51 18.91 17.12
N ILE A 132 1.01 19.13 18.34
CA ILE A 132 2.33 19.76 18.55
C ILE A 132 3.43 18.91 17.91
N SER A 133 3.37 17.60 18.06
CA SER A 133 4.35 16.67 17.47
C SER A 133 4.32 16.70 15.94
N VAL A 134 3.13 16.68 15.34
CA VAL A 134 2.96 16.79 13.88
C VAL A 134 3.42 18.15 13.37
N TYR A 135 3.15 19.22 14.12
CA TYR A 135 3.63 20.56 13.83
C TYR A 135 5.16 20.62 13.80
N GLU A 136 5.84 20.13 14.84
CA GLU A 136 7.30 20.07 14.92
C GLU A 136 7.91 19.27 13.75
N ILE A 137 7.31 18.12 13.41
CA ILE A 137 7.74 17.31 12.25
C ILE A 137 7.55 18.10 10.95
N SER A 138 6.42 18.81 10.79
CA SER A 138 6.11 19.57 9.59
C SER A 138 7.08 20.75 9.33
N GLN A 139 7.73 21.27 10.37
CA GLN A 139 8.77 22.29 10.24
C GLN A 139 10.05 21.72 9.63
N LYS A 140 10.38 20.47 9.95
CA LYS A 140 11.60 19.79 9.50
C LYS A 140 11.42 19.07 8.17
N TYR A 141 10.21 18.60 7.89
CA TYR A 141 9.89 17.81 6.71
C TYR A 141 8.83 18.52 5.86
N THR A 142 9.24 18.95 4.66
CA THR A 142 8.35 19.59 3.69
C THR A 142 8.09 18.66 2.52
N TYR A 143 6.87 18.13 2.47
CA TYR A 143 6.39 17.38 1.31
C TYR A 143 5.56 18.28 0.40
N ILE A 144 6.02 18.44 -0.84
CA ILE A 144 5.34 19.24 -1.88
C ILE A 144 5.12 18.34 -3.10
N GLU A 145 3.85 18.23 -3.50
CA GLU A 145 3.46 17.53 -4.72
C GLU A 145 3.88 18.34 -5.96
N THR A 146 4.60 17.73 -6.91
CA THR A 146 5.09 18.41 -8.11
C THR A 146 4.01 18.52 -9.20
N GLU A 147 3.99 19.62 -9.95
CA GLU A 147 2.98 19.84 -11.01
C GLU A 147 3.13 18.89 -12.19
N GLU A 148 4.37 18.51 -12.55
CA GLU A 148 4.65 17.49 -13.57
C GLU A 148 3.97 16.14 -13.27
N ARG A 149 3.83 15.79 -11.99
CA ARG A 149 3.13 14.55 -11.60
C ARG A 149 1.62 14.67 -11.76
N LEU A 150 1.05 15.87 -11.61
CA LEU A 150 -0.38 16.13 -11.78
C LEU A 150 -0.80 16.22 -13.26
N SER A 151 0.14 16.50 -14.17
CA SER A 151 -0.12 16.65 -15.61
C SER A 151 0.04 15.36 -16.42
N MET A 152 0.75 14.34 -15.92
CA MET A 152 1.06 13.11 -16.67
C MET A 152 -0.09 12.09 -16.84
N ALA A 153 -1.26 12.32 -16.25
CA ALA A 153 -2.38 11.38 -16.35
C ALA A 153 -3.43 11.90 -17.34
N ASP A 154 -3.35 11.44 -18.59
CA ASP A 154 -4.37 11.71 -19.63
C ASP A 154 -5.66 10.91 -19.38
N LYS A 155 -5.58 9.82 -18.60
CA LYS A 155 -6.70 8.92 -18.34
C LYS A 155 -7.59 9.40 -17.18
N ASN A 156 -8.89 9.18 -17.36
CA ASN A 156 -9.87 9.41 -16.31
C ASN A 156 -9.69 8.39 -15.18
N PHE A 157 -9.91 8.83 -13.94
CA PHE A 157 -9.79 7.97 -12.76
C PHE A 157 -10.58 6.66 -12.87
N PHE A 158 -11.80 6.72 -13.41
CA PHE A 158 -12.66 5.55 -13.59
C PHE A 158 -12.12 4.56 -14.62
N GLU A 159 -11.40 5.01 -15.64
CA GLU A 159 -10.75 4.14 -16.62
C GLU A 159 -9.59 3.36 -16.00
N ASN A 160 -8.83 4.01 -15.12
CA ASN A 160 -7.79 3.33 -14.34
C ASN A 160 -8.42 2.33 -13.37
N LEU A 161 -9.49 2.73 -12.67
CA LEU A 161 -10.21 1.87 -11.72
C LEU A 161 -10.83 0.66 -12.42
N SER A 162 -11.29 0.80 -13.67
CA SER A 162 -11.95 -0.27 -14.44
C SER A 162 -10.98 -1.30 -15.01
N THR A 163 -9.68 -1.14 -14.80
CA THR A 163 -8.71 -2.20 -15.09
C THR A 163 -9.08 -3.46 -14.30
N HIS A 164 -9.12 -4.61 -14.99
CA HIS A 164 -9.60 -5.87 -14.42
C HIS A 164 -8.86 -6.27 -13.13
N SER A 165 -7.58 -5.90 -13.02
CA SER A 165 -6.77 -6.14 -11.83
C SER A 165 -7.29 -5.40 -10.61
N ILE A 166 -7.53 -4.08 -10.69
CA ILE A 166 -7.96 -3.26 -9.55
C ILE A 166 -9.34 -3.70 -9.06
N ILE A 167 -10.31 -3.89 -9.96
CA ILE A 167 -11.65 -4.39 -9.61
C ILE A 167 -11.53 -5.74 -8.89
N GLY A 168 -10.71 -6.65 -9.41
CA GLY A 168 -10.51 -7.97 -8.82
C GLY A 168 -10.05 -7.90 -7.36
N TYR A 169 -9.11 -7.01 -7.04
CA TYR A 169 -8.66 -6.80 -5.66
C TYR A 169 -9.66 -6.02 -4.79
N LEU A 170 -10.44 -5.09 -5.35
CA LEU A 170 -11.50 -4.42 -4.59
C LEU A 170 -12.59 -5.40 -4.15
N ILE A 171 -12.99 -6.33 -5.03
CA ILE A 171 -13.90 -7.43 -4.69
C ILE A 171 -13.27 -8.32 -3.62
N ALA A 172 -11.96 -8.59 -3.72
CA ALA A 172 -11.25 -9.37 -2.71
C ALA A 172 -11.30 -8.72 -1.33
N PHE A 173 -11.07 -7.41 -1.24
CA PHE A 173 -11.12 -6.68 0.03
C PHE A 173 -12.54 -6.52 0.56
N LEU A 174 -13.55 -6.36 -0.31
CA LEU A 174 -14.95 -6.40 0.09
C LEU A 174 -15.32 -7.74 0.72
N THR A 175 -14.88 -8.84 0.10
CA THR A 175 -15.15 -10.21 0.55
C THR A 175 -14.42 -10.51 1.86
N LEU A 176 -13.14 -10.12 1.97
CA LEU A 176 -12.37 -10.25 3.21
C LEU A 176 -12.98 -9.43 4.34
N GLY A 177 -13.33 -8.17 4.06
CA GLY A 177 -14.03 -7.31 5.01
C GLY A 177 -15.31 -7.99 5.49
N PHE A 178 -16.14 -8.47 4.56
CA PHE A 178 -17.37 -9.20 4.87
C PHE A 178 -17.11 -10.39 5.79
N VAL A 179 -16.15 -11.24 5.45
CA VAL A 179 -15.83 -12.43 6.24
C VAL A 179 -15.35 -12.04 7.64
N VAL A 180 -14.49 -11.03 7.76
CA VAL A 180 -14.00 -10.54 9.06
C VAL A 180 -15.14 -9.95 9.88
N GLY A 181 -16.04 -9.17 9.27
CA GLY A 181 -17.20 -8.60 9.95
C GLY A 181 -18.24 -9.64 10.36
N ASN A 182 -18.47 -10.64 9.51
CA ASN A 182 -19.42 -11.70 9.77
C ASN A 182 -18.91 -12.72 10.81
N ALA A 183 -17.61 -12.97 10.82
CA ALA A 183 -16.95 -13.80 11.83
C ALA A 183 -16.59 -13.02 13.11
N PHE A 184 -16.90 -11.72 13.17
CA PHE A 184 -16.62 -10.91 14.35
C PHE A 184 -17.55 -11.37 15.49
N PRO A 185 -17.01 -11.79 16.64
CA PRO A 185 -17.81 -12.33 17.72
C PRO A 185 -18.70 -11.24 18.30
N SER A 186 -19.93 -11.62 18.62
CA SER A 186 -20.89 -10.76 19.33
C SER A 186 -20.43 -10.36 20.74
N SER A 187 -19.48 -11.11 21.34
CA SER A 187 -18.89 -10.81 22.65
C SER A 187 -17.46 -10.26 22.50
N ILE A 188 -17.34 -8.94 22.27
CA ILE A 188 -16.07 -8.19 22.35
C ILE A 188 -15.38 -8.40 23.70
N ASP A 189 -16.17 -8.67 24.75
CA ASP A 189 -15.71 -8.86 26.12
C ASP A 189 -14.67 -10.00 26.25
N ASN A 190 -14.77 -11.06 25.45
CA ASN A 190 -13.80 -12.17 25.46
C ASN A 190 -12.45 -11.80 24.81
N ILE A 191 -12.42 -10.77 23.96
CA ILE A 191 -11.17 -10.27 23.37
C ILE A 191 -10.45 -9.37 24.36
N LEU A 192 -11.23 -8.56 25.09
CA LEU A 192 -10.70 -7.63 26.09
C LEU A 192 -10.34 -8.30 27.41
N SER A 193 -10.80 -9.54 27.66
CA SER A 193 -10.48 -10.27 28.89
C SER A 193 -9.02 -10.74 28.96
N GLU A 194 -8.35 -10.94 27.82
CA GLU A 194 -6.93 -11.33 27.78
C GLU A 194 -6.09 -10.42 26.87
N PRO A 195 -5.92 -9.14 27.24
CA PRO A 195 -5.31 -8.14 26.35
C PRO A 195 -3.84 -8.44 26.05
N LEU A 196 -3.11 -9.08 26.97
CA LEU A 196 -1.68 -9.39 26.80
C LEU A 196 -1.43 -10.54 25.81
N SER A 197 -2.24 -11.60 25.84
CA SER A 197 -2.09 -12.73 24.92
C SER A 197 -2.51 -12.31 23.52
N PHE A 198 -3.65 -11.62 23.40
CA PHE A 198 -4.11 -10.96 22.18
C PHE A 198 -3.00 -10.07 21.58
N PHE A 199 -2.43 -9.19 22.40
CA PHE A 199 -1.40 -8.26 21.95
C PHE A 199 -0.13 -8.95 21.44
N SER A 200 0.37 -9.94 22.17
CA SER A 200 1.61 -10.64 21.81
C SER A 200 1.47 -11.38 20.48
N ILE A 201 0.33 -12.04 20.29
CA ILE A 201 0.00 -12.75 19.04
C ILE A 201 -0.14 -11.73 17.89
N LEU A 202 -0.83 -10.60 18.12
CA LEU A 202 -1.04 -9.56 17.11
C LEU A 202 0.28 -9.02 16.58
N LEU A 203 1.20 -8.62 17.46
CA LEU A 203 2.49 -8.07 17.05
C LEU A 203 3.32 -9.10 16.28
N PHE A 204 3.29 -10.36 16.70
CA PHE A 204 3.99 -11.45 16.04
C PHE A 204 3.48 -11.65 14.59
N PHE A 205 2.17 -11.72 14.40
CA PHE A 205 1.58 -11.91 13.07
C PHE A 205 1.74 -10.70 12.16
N ILE A 206 1.70 -9.47 12.69
CA ILE A 206 2.04 -8.25 11.93
C ILE A 206 3.46 -8.38 11.36
N GLY A 207 4.44 -8.67 12.22
CA GLY A 207 5.85 -8.85 11.87
C GLY A 207 6.07 -9.87 10.75
N ILE A 208 5.49 -11.06 10.93
CA ILE A 208 5.60 -12.15 9.95
C ILE A 208 4.97 -11.75 8.62
N THR A 209 3.76 -11.19 8.65
CA THR A 209 3.02 -10.85 7.42
C THR A 209 3.76 -9.80 6.60
N GLY A 210 4.39 -8.81 7.24
CA GLY A 210 5.24 -7.83 6.56
C GLY A 210 6.42 -8.48 5.84
N ILE A 211 7.08 -9.44 6.48
CA ILE A 211 8.21 -10.18 5.90
C ILE A 211 7.74 -11.06 4.73
N LEU A 212 6.64 -11.79 4.90
CA LEU A 212 6.07 -12.65 3.86
C LEU A 212 5.67 -11.84 2.64
N LEU A 213 5.03 -10.67 2.82
CA LEU A 213 4.63 -9.82 1.72
C LEU A 213 5.81 -9.44 0.83
N ASP A 214 6.93 -9.04 1.43
CA ASP A 214 8.11 -8.60 0.67
C ASP A 214 8.90 -9.78 0.06
N ASN A 215 8.94 -10.93 0.73
CA ASN A 215 9.74 -12.09 0.27
C ASN A 215 8.98 -13.04 -0.66
N MET A 216 7.74 -13.40 -0.34
CA MET A 216 6.94 -14.38 -1.09
C MET A 216 6.12 -13.74 -2.21
N GLY A 217 5.99 -12.41 -2.20
CA GLY A 217 5.13 -11.67 -3.11
C GLY A 217 3.74 -11.40 -2.51
N ARG A 218 3.07 -10.39 -3.08
CA ARG A 218 1.80 -9.86 -2.56
C ARG A 218 0.66 -10.85 -2.71
N LYS A 219 0.58 -11.48 -3.89
CA LYS A 219 -0.48 -12.44 -4.24
C LYS A 219 -0.41 -13.71 -3.41
N TRP A 220 0.79 -14.26 -3.23
CA TRP A 220 1.01 -15.45 -2.42
C TRP A 220 0.72 -15.18 -0.95
N THR A 221 1.17 -14.06 -0.41
CA THR A 221 0.88 -13.72 0.98
C THR A 221 -0.60 -13.48 1.21
N LEU A 222 -1.29 -12.80 0.29
CA LEU A 222 -2.75 -12.64 0.33
C LEU A 222 -3.45 -14.02 0.28
N SER A 223 -3.04 -14.91 -0.62
CA SER A 223 -3.63 -16.25 -0.74
C SER A 223 -3.37 -17.09 0.53
N GLY A 224 -2.15 -17.06 1.06
CA GLY A 224 -1.79 -17.74 2.30
C GLY A 224 -2.56 -17.18 3.51
N SER A 225 -2.82 -15.88 3.51
CA SER A 225 -3.65 -15.20 4.53
C SER A 225 -5.10 -15.65 4.45
N VAL A 226 -5.69 -15.65 3.24
CA VAL A 226 -7.05 -16.15 3.01
C VAL A 226 -7.16 -17.62 3.42
N LEU A 227 -6.17 -18.46 3.08
CA LEU A 227 -6.14 -19.86 3.48
C LEU A 227 -6.03 -20.04 5.00
N THR A 228 -5.20 -19.23 5.65
CA THR A 228 -5.05 -19.23 7.12
C THR A 228 -6.38 -18.85 7.78
N ILE A 229 -6.98 -17.73 7.36
CA ILE A 229 -8.29 -17.28 7.83
C ILE A 229 -9.36 -18.36 7.57
N SER A 230 -9.36 -18.99 6.40
CA SER A 230 -10.30 -20.07 6.05
C SER A 230 -10.17 -21.27 6.98
N THR A 231 -8.93 -21.70 7.20
CA THR A 231 -8.62 -22.82 8.10
C THR A 231 -9.10 -22.49 9.51
N VAL A 232 -8.83 -21.27 9.99
CA VAL A 232 -9.31 -20.83 11.30
C VAL A 232 -10.86 -20.77 11.34
N ILE A 233 -11.55 -20.36 10.29
CA ILE A 233 -13.02 -20.37 10.31
C ILE A 233 -13.57 -21.81 10.32
N ILE A 234 -13.06 -22.70 9.49
CA ILE A 234 -13.53 -24.09 9.39
C ILE A 234 -13.35 -24.84 10.72
N PHE A 235 -12.19 -24.70 11.36
CA PHE A 235 -11.88 -25.37 12.61
C PHE A 235 -12.43 -24.65 13.86
N SER A 236 -13.03 -23.46 13.71
CA SER A 236 -13.63 -22.71 14.84
C SER A 236 -14.74 -23.47 15.56
N SER A 237 -15.44 -24.34 14.84
CA SER A 237 -16.48 -25.22 15.40
C SER A 237 -15.93 -26.20 16.45
N ILE A 238 -14.67 -26.62 16.31
CA ILE A 238 -14.01 -27.61 17.19
C ILE A 238 -13.33 -26.92 18.38
N LEU A 239 -12.86 -25.68 18.22
CA LEU A 239 -11.97 -25.00 19.18
C LEU A 239 -12.55 -23.64 19.65
N LYS A 240 -13.87 -23.59 19.82
CA LYS A 240 -14.71 -22.38 19.92
C LYS A 240 -14.24 -21.31 20.91
N GLU A 241 -13.76 -21.67 22.09
CA GLU A 241 -13.37 -20.71 23.14
C GLU A 241 -12.01 -20.05 22.89
N ILE A 242 -11.04 -20.82 22.39
CA ILE A 242 -9.69 -20.32 22.08
C ILE A 242 -9.70 -19.55 20.74
N TYR A 243 -10.66 -19.87 19.86
CA TYR A 243 -10.67 -19.40 18.47
C TYR A 243 -11.06 -17.94 18.26
N ALA A 244 -12.04 -17.42 18.99
CA ALA A 244 -12.51 -16.05 18.75
C ALA A 244 -11.38 -15.03 18.98
N GLY A 245 -10.60 -15.21 20.05
CA GLY A 245 -9.43 -14.40 20.34
C GLY A 245 -8.38 -14.52 19.23
N ILE A 246 -7.91 -15.74 18.96
CA ILE A 246 -6.84 -15.99 17.98
C ILE A 246 -7.24 -15.53 16.57
N PHE A 247 -8.46 -15.81 16.13
CA PHE A 247 -8.95 -15.46 14.79
C PHE A 247 -8.85 -13.96 14.52
N ILE A 248 -9.39 -13.14 15.42
CA ILE A 248 -9.41 -11.68 15.25
C ILE A 248 -8.00 -11.12 15.30
N THR A 249 -7.21 -11.65 16.23
CA THR A 249 -5.82 -11.26 16.42
C THR A 249 -4.97 -11.48 15.16
N ILE A 250 -5.28 -12.54 14.40
CA ILE A 250 -4.59 -12.88 13.16
C ILE A 250 -5.21 -12.15 11.97
N ALA A 251 -6.53 -12.23 11.80
CA ALA A 251 -7.22 -11.81 10.58
C ALA A 251 -7.21 -10.28 10.38
N ILE A 252 -7.47 -9.50 11.44
CA ILE A 252 -7.58 -8.04 11.32
C ILE A 252 -6.24 -7.41 10.92
N PRO A 253 -5.11 -7.68 11.61
CA PRO A 253 -3.84 -7.05 11.26
C PRO A 253 -3.33 -7.49 9.89
N ILE A 254 -3.49 -8.77 9.56
CA ILE A 254 -3.18 -9.29 8.24
C ILE A 254 -3.98 -8.54 7.18
N MET A 255 -5.29 -8.39 7.36
CA MET A 255 -6.15 -7.66 6.44
C MET A 255 -5.68 -6.21 6.28
N PHE A 256 -5.43 -5.47 7.37
CA PHE A 256 -4.97 -4.07 7.28
C PHE A 256 -3.62 -3.93 6.60
N LEU A 257 -2.67 -4.81 6.91
CA LEU A 257 -1.32 -4.77 6.36
C LEU A 257 -1.34 -5.08 4.86
N ILE A 258 -2.15 -6.05 4.45
CA ILE A 258 -2.42 -6.34 3.04
C ILE A 258 -3.11 -5.14 2.37
N VAL A 259 -4.18 -4.58 2.95
CA VAL A 259 -4.86 -3.40 2.39
C VAL A 259 -3.88 -2.26 2.18
N PHE A 260 -3.08 -1.89 3.19
CA PHE A 260 -2.13 -0.78 3.10
C PHE A 260 -1.02 -1.02 2.07
N THR A 261 -0.52 -2.24 1.97
CA THR A 261 0.52 -2.58 0.98
C THR A 261 -0.02 -2.56 -0.44
N PHE A 262 -1.19 -3.17 -0.69
CA PHE A 262 -1.84 -3.13 -2.00
C PHE A 262 -2.27 -1.72 -2.41
N VAL A 263 -2.78 -0.92 -1.46
CA VAL A 263 -3.05 0.51 -1.67
C VAL A 263 -1.80 1.23 -2.15
N GLY A 264 -0.67 1.01 -1.48
CA GLY A 264 0.59 1.60 -1.88
C GLY A 264 1.01 1.14 -3.27
N ASP A 265 0.91 -0.16 -3.56
CA ASP A 265 1.39 -0.74 -4.81
C ASP A 265 0.58 -0.21 -6.00
N PHE A 266 -0.74 -0.23 -5.92
CA PHE A 266 -1.62 0.30 -6.95
C PHE A 266 -1.50 1.81 -7.14
N SER A 267 -1.26 2.57 -6.08
CA SER A 267 -1.09 4.02 -6.16
C SER A 267 0.31 4.45 -6.63
N THR A 268 1.28 3.52 -6.69
CA THR A 268 2.60 3.76 -7.29
C THR A 268 2.74 3.39 -8.77
N GLN A 269 1.70 2.81 -9.38
CA GLN A 269 1.70 2.57 -10.82
C GLN A 269 1.73 3.90 -11.59
N ARG A 270 2.41 3.93 -12.74
CA ARG A 270 2.72 5.17 -13.48
C ARG A 270 1.48 6.00 -13.81
N ASP A 271 0.39 5.33 -14.20
CA ASP A 271 -0.84 5.96 -14.67
C ASP A 271 -1.76 6.41 -13.50
N THR A 272 -1.46 5.97 -12.27
CA THR A 272 -2.30 6.20 -11.09
C THR A 272 -1.67 7.17 -10.08
N LEU A 273 -0.47 7.66 -10.36
CA LEU A 273 0.30 8.55 -9.48
C LEU A 273 -0.46 9.82 -9.04
N LYS A 274 -1.40 10.30 -9.86
CA LYS A 274 -2.24 11.48 -9.57
C LYS A 274 -3.39 11.18 -8.60
N PHE A 275 -3.83 9.93 -8.54
CA PHE A 275 -5.06 9.52 -7.85
C PHE A 275 -4.76 8.70 -6.58
N ARG A 276 -3.61 8.92 -5.93
CA ARG A 276 -3.19 8.09 -4.79
C ARG A 276 -4.17 8.17 -3.64
N GLY A 277 -4.62 9.38 -3.30
CA GLY A 277 -5.61 9.61 -2.25
C GLY A 277 -6.90 8.86 -2.55
N ARG A 278 -7.45 8.99 -3.75
CA ARG A 278 -8.65 8.25 -4.17
C ARG A 278 -8.46 6.74 -4.14
N ILE A 279 -7.33 6.21 -4.62
CA ILE A 279 -7.06 4.76 -4.57
C ILE A 279 -7.03 4.29 -3.12
N SER A 280 -6.26 4.94 -2.25
CA SER A 280 -6.20 4.61 -0.82
C SER A 280 -7.60 4.62 -0.19
N ALA A 281 -8.38 5.66 -0.47
CA ALA A 281 -9.70 5.84 0.10
C ALA A 281 -10.69 4.76 -0.40
N ILE A 282 -10.68 4.40 -1.69
CA ILE A 282 -11.57 3.38 -2.25
C ILE A 282 -11.25 1.99 -1.69
N PHE A 283 -9.97 1.59 -1.63
CA PHE A 283 -9.61 0.29 -1.05
C PHE A 283 -10.04 0.19 0.42
N LEU A 284 -9.84 1.25 1.21
CA LEU A 284 -10.33 1.34 2.59
C LEU A 284 -11.84 1.29 2.65
N PHE A 285 -12.52 2.03 1.79
CA PHE A 285 -13.98 2.05 1.69
C PHE A 285 -14.54 0.66 1.43
N PHE A 286 -14.02 -0.09 0.45
CA PHE A 286 -14.51 -1.44 0.14
C PHE A 286 -14.24 -2.42 1.29
N GLY A 287 -13.07 -2.35 1.94
CA GLY A 287 -12.81 -3.18 3.14
C GLY A 287 -13.77 -2.88 4.29
N ILE A 288 -14.04 -1.61 4.55
CA ILE A 288 -14.96 -1.15 5.61
C ILE A 288 -16.42 -1.48 5.29
N VAL A 289 -16.87 -1.23 4.07
CA VAL A 289 -18.23 -1.58 3.62
C VAL A 289 -18.44 -3.08 3.71
N GLY A 290 -17.44 -3.86 3.30
CA GLY A 290 -17.44 -5.31 3.48
C GLY A 290 -17.65 -5.67 4.96
N TYR A 291 -16.81 -5.13 5.84
CA TYR A 291 -16.89 -5.36 7.28
C TYR A 291 -18.26 -5.01 7.88
N LEU A 292 -18.79 -3.83 7.58
CA LEU A 292 -20.10 -3.39 8.06
C LEU A 292 -21.23 -4.28 7.51
N PHE A 293 -21.13 -4.70 6.25
CA PHE A 293 -22.10 -5.60 5.63
C PHE A 293 -22.05 -7.00 6.27
N GLY A 294 -20.86 -7.51 6.58
CA GLY A 294 -20.68 -8.76 7.32
C GLY A 294 -21.31 -8.70 8.71
N LEU A 295 -21.03 -7.65 9.48
CA LEU A 295 -21.64 -7.44 10.79
C LEU A 295 -23.16 -7.34 10.71
N PHE A 296 -23.69 -6.67 9.69
CA PHE A 296 -25.12 -6.54 9.47
C PHE A 296 -25.76 -7.92 9.23
N ILE A 297 -25.18 -8.75 8.35
CA ILE A 297 -25.67 -10.11 8.09
C ILE A 297 -25.60 -10.97 9.34
N HIS A 298 -24.48 -10.96 10.07
CA HIS A 298 -24.33 -11.70 11.32
C HIS A 298 -25.41 -11.33 12.34
N THR A 299 -25.62 -10.02 12.55
CA THR A 299 -26.62 -9.51 13.49
C THR A 299 -28.03 -9.86 13.05
N PHE A 300 -28.33 -9.71 11.76
CA PHE A 300 -29.62 -10.05 11.17
C PHE A 300 -29.95 -11.54 11.33
N LEU A 301 -29.01 -12.43 11.01
CA LEU A 301 -29.17 -13.88 11.15
C LEU A 301 -29.33 -14.29 12.62
N THR A 302 -28.53 -13.70 13.52
CA THR A 302 -28.64 -13.95 14.96
C THR A 302 -30.00 -13.52 15.51
N ASN A 303 -30.50 -12.34 15.11
CA ASN A 303 -31.82 -11.87 15.53
C ASN A 303 -32.95 -12.73 14.95
N LEU A 304 -32.85 -13.14 13.69
CA LEU A 304 -33.81 -14.08 13.09
C LEU A 304 -33.84 -15.41 13.84
N PHE A 305 -32.68 -15.92 14.26
CA PHE A 305 -32.57 -17.13 15.05
C PHE A 305 -33.23 -16.97 16.44
N VAL A 306 -32.99 -15.86 17.13
CA VAL A 306 -33.62 -15.57 18.43
C VAL A 306 -35.15 -15.50 18.31
N ILE A 307 -35.66 -14.91 17.22
CA ILE A 307 -37.12 -14.79 16.99
C ILE A 307 -37.73 -16.13 16.55
N ASN A 308 -37.03 -16.92 15.74
CA ASN A 308 -37.53 -18.17 15.16
C ASN A 308 -36.53 -19.32 15.41
N PRO A 309 -36.54 -19.95 16.60
CA PRO A 309 -35.61 -21.02 16.93
C PRO A 309 -35.72 -22.25 16.01
N GLU A 310 -36.85 -22.48 15.35
CA GLU A 310 -37.04 -23.60 14.41
C GLU A 310 -36.11 -23.53 13.19
N ILE A 311 -35.60 -22.33 12.88
CA ILE A 311 -34.66 -22.06 11.78
C ILE A 311 -33.21 -22.47 12.14
N TRP A 312 -32.96 -22.94 13.37
CA TRP A 312 -31.63 -23.20 13.91
C TRP A 312 -30.69 -24.01 13.02
N TRP A 313 -31.21 -25.09 12.43
CA TRP A 313 -30.40 -26.08 11.71
C TRP A 313 -29.75 -25.51 10.47
N TRP A 314 -30.35 -24.49 9.85
CA TRP A 314 -29.78 -23.85 8.67
C TRP A 314 -29.10 -22.53 9.01
N ALA A 315 -29.65 -21.67 9.88
CA ALA A 315 -29.09 -20.33 10.08
C ALA A 315 -27.66 -20.33 10.65
N LEU A 316 -27.35 -21.15 11.66
CA LEU A 316 -26.03 -21.15 12.30
C LEU A 316 -24.95 -21.81 11.41
N SER A 317 -25.34 -22.89 10.72
CA SER A 317 -24.49 -23.56 9.73
C SER A 317 -24.31 -22.73 8.47
N PHE A 318 -25.29 -21.89 8.13
CA PHE A 318 -25.22 -20.97 7.01
C PHE A 318 -24.23 -19.84 7.28
N ASP A 319 -24.25 -19.24 8.48
CA ASP A 319 -23.33 -18.15 8.84
C ASP A 319 -21.85 -18.56 8.72
N THR A 320 -21.53 -19.71 9.32
CA THR A 320 -20.19 -20.31 9.25
C THR A 320 -19.86 -20.81 7.83
N GLY A 321 -20.81 -21.44 7.15
CA GLY A 321 -20.66 -21.96 5.79
C GLY A 321 -20.43 -20.89 4.74
N ILE A 322 -21.12 -19.74 4.84
CA ILE A 322 -20.99 -18.63 3.88
C ILE A 322 -19.57 -18.07 3.89
N ASN A 323 -18.97 -17.92 5.08
CA ASN A 323 -17.63 -17.37 5.21
C ASN A 323 -16.60 -18.29 4.56
N SER A 324 -16.64 -19.59 4.87
CA SER A 324 -15.74 -20.57 4.26
C SER A 324 -15.93 -20.64 2.74
N PHE A 325 -17.16 -20.62 2.25
CA PHE A 325 -17.45 -20.66 0.82
C PHE A 325 -16.93 -19.41 0.09
N LEU A 326 -17.17 -18.22 0.63
CA LEU A 326 -16.67 -16.97 0.08
C LEU A 326 -15.14 -16.93 0.05
N LEU A 327 -14.46 -17.44 1.09
CA LEU A 327 -13.00 -17.52 1.09
C LEU A 327 -12.44 -18.51 0.05
N ILE A 328 -13.14 -19.62 -0.20
CA ILE A 328 -12.77 -20.57 -1.28
C ILE A 328 -12.93 -19.91 -2.65
N ILE A 329 -14.06 -19.23 -2.90
CA ILE A 329 -14.26 -18.45 -4.13
C ILE A 329 -13.16 -17.41 -4.27
N LEU A 330 -12.85 -16.71 -3.18
CA LEU A 330 -11.82 -15.69 -3.15
C LEU A 330 -10.43 -16.26 -3.50
N LEU A 331 -10.06 -17.42 -2.96
CA LEU A 331 -8.81 -18.10 -3.32
C LEU A 331 -8.76 -18.41 -4.81
N VAL A 332 -9.82 -18.98 -5.37
CA VAL A 332 -9.91 -19.27 -6.81
C VAL A 332 -9.85 -17.98 -7.63
N TRP A 333 -10.48 -16.91 -7.16
CA TRP A 333 -10.53 -15.60 -7.83
C TRP A 333 -9.19 -14.85 -7.83
N ILE A 334 -8.39 -14.97 -6.76
CA ILE A 334 -7.09 -14.30 -6.66
C ILE A 334 -6.05 -14.95 -7.58
N MET A 335 -6.15 -16.25 -7.85
CA MET A 335 -5.18 -17.00 -8.66
C MET A 335 -5.04 -16.55 -10.12
N PRO A 336 -6.08 -16.11 -10.86
CA PRO A 336 -5.90 -15.52 -12.19
C PRO A 336 -5.47 -14.05 -12.18
N LEU A 337 -5.55 -13.34 -11.05
CA LEU A 337 -5.17 -11.93 -11.00
C LEU A 337 -3.66 -11.75 -11.24
N PRO A 338 -3.26 -10.70 -11.98
CA PRO A 338 -1.85 -10.41 -12.23
C PRO A 338 -1.15 -10.06 -10.93
N GLU A 339 0.06 -10.57 -10.76
CA GLU A 339 0.88 -10.26 -9.60
C GLU A 339 1.42 -8.83 -9.72
N VAL A 340 1.05 -7.95 -8.77
CA VAL A 340 1.45 -6.53 -8.78
C VAL A 340 2.94 -6.36 -8.50
N PHE A 341 3.52 -7.27 -7.73
CA PHE A 341 4.96 -7.37 -7.48
C PHE A 341 5.34 -8.83 -7.40
N SER A 342 6.12 -9.31 -8.37
CA SER A 342 6.56 -10.70 -8.38
C SER A 342 7.72 -10.89 -7.43
N SER A 343 7.69 -11.96 -6.64
CA SER A 343 8.85 -12.37 -5.82
C SER A 343 10.12 -12.54 -6.65
N LYS A 344 9.99 -12.78 -7.96
CA LYS A 344 11.08 -12.79 -8.94
C LYS A 344 11.85 -11.46 -9.04
N GLU A 345 11.25 -10.35 -8.60
CA GLU A 345 11.90 -9.04 -8.50
C GLU A 345 12.77 -8.90 -7.25
N ALA A 346 12.73 -9.81 -6.27
CA ALA A 346 13.62 -9.77 -5.11
C ALA A 346 15.08 -10.07 -5.50
N ASP A 347 15.29 -11.05 -6.37
CA ASP A 347 16.62 -11.49 -6.85
C ASP A 347 17.08 -10.73 -8.10
N TRP A 348 16.62 -9.49 -8.26
CA TRP A 348 16.88 -8.67 -9.46
C TRP A 348 18.37 -8.47 -9.72
N ALA A 349 19.19 -8.37 -8.66
CA ALA A 349 20.63 -8.17 -8.76
C ALA A 349 21.33 -9.35 -9.44
N GLU A 350 20.90 -10.59 -9.16
CA GLU A 350 21.45 -11.79 -9.78
C GLU A 350 21.07 -11.91 -11.27
N ALA A 351 19.97 -11.30 -11.67
CA ALA A 351 19.53 -11.29 -13.05
C ALA A 351 20.31 -10.29 -13.93
N LEU A 352 21.12 -9.40 -13.35
CA LEU A 352 21.88 -8.41 -14.11
C LEU A 352 23.06 -9.04 -14.84
N ARG A 353 23.21 -8.72 -16.13
CA ARG A 353 24.37 -9.13 -16.94
C ARG A 353 25.35 -7.99 -17.13
N THR A 354 24.95 -6.96 -17.85
CA THR A 354 25.84 -5.86 -18.23
C THR A 354 25.07 -4.53 -18.31
N LEU A 355 25.69 -3.46 -17.83
CA LEU A 355 25.24 -2.07 -17.99
C LEU A 355 26.18 -1.37 -18.96
N TYR A 356 25.60 -0.69 -19.95
CA TYR A 356 26.30 0.23 -20.84
C TYR A 356 25.74 1.63 -20.63
N VAL A 357 26.63 2.60 -20.47
CA VAL A 357 26.32 4.03 -20.42
C VAL A 357 26.98 4.67 -21.61
N PHE A 358 26.20 5.28 -22.49
CA PHE A 358 26.71 5.91 -23.69
C PHE A 358 26.00 7.23 -23.95
N ASN A 359 26.67 8.15 -24.64
CA ASN A 359 26.05 9.43 -25.00
C ASN A 359 25.12 9.27 -26.21
N LYS A 360 24.38 10.33 -26.55
CA LYS A 360 23.54 10.36 -27.76
C LYS A 360 24.30 10.16 -29.08
N ASN A 361 25.62 10.39 -29.08
CA ASN A 361 26.50 10.15 -30.21
C ASN A 361 27.03 8.70 -30.25
N SER A 362 26.48 7.80 -29.43
CA SER A 362 26.83 6.36 -29.38
C SER A 362 28.21 6.03 -28.82
N VAL A 363 28.91 7.00 -28.24
CA VAL A 363 30.21 6.80 -27.58
C VAL A 363 29.98 6.16 -26.22
N CYS A 364 30.62 5.01 -25.97
CA CYS A 364 30.54 4.33 -24.68
C CYS A 364 31.30 5.16 -23.63
N LEU A 365 30.56 5.74 -22.68
CA LEU A 365 31.14 6.48 -21.56
C LEU A 365 31.65 5.52 -20.49
N HIS A 366 30.88 4.47 -20.19
CA HIS A 366 31.24 3.46 -19.20
C HIS A 366 30.52 2.14 -19.47
N SER A 367 31.13 1.03 -19.06
CA SER A 367 30.47 -0.27 -19.05
C SER A 367 30.80 -1.05 -17.78
N LYS A 368 29.81 -1.77 -17.24
CA LYS A 368 29.99 -2.62 -16.06
C LYS A 368 29.32 -3.97 -16.30
N ARG A 369 30.08 -5.05 -16.13
CA ARG A 369 29.58 -6.42 -16.12
C ARG A 369 29.30 -6.83 -14.67
N PHE A 370 28.10 -7.35 -14.41
CA PHE A 370 27.67 -7.83 -13.09
C PHE A 370 27.89 -9.34 -12.96
N SER A 371 27.60 -10.10 -14.02
CA SER A 371 27.76 -11.56 -14.02
C SER A 371 29.13 -11.97 -14.59
N MET A 372 29.90 -12.74 -13.82
CA MET A 372 31.17 -13.34 -14.29
C MET A 372 30.96 -14.62 -15.13
N LYS A 373 29.71 -15.10 -15.27
CA LYS A 373 29.41 -16.39 -15.92
C LYS A 373 29.62 -16.36 -17.44
N GLU A 374 29.61 -15.19 -18.08
CA GLU A 374 29.89 -15.03 -19.51
C GLU A 374 31.33 -14.53 -19.72
N ARG A 375 32.28 -15.48 -19.77
CA ARG A 375 33.72 -15.16 -19.76
C ARG A 375 34.35 -14.87 -21.13
N ASN A 376 33.62 -14.92 -22.25
CA ASN A 376 34.27 -15.10 -23.56
C ASN A 376 34.01 -14.08 -24.68
N ASP A 377 33.25 -13.01 -24.50
CA ASP A 377 33.08 -12.02 -25.58
C ASP A 377 34.02 -10.82 -25.38
N ASN A 378 35.16 -10.86 -26.07
CA ASN A 378 36.11 -9.75 -26.28
C ASN A 378 35.55 -8.68 -27.25
N ILE A 379 34.24 -8.55 -27.34
CA ILE A 379 33.61 -7.51 -28.16
C ILE A 379 33.79 -6.18 -27.43
N SER A 380 34.36 -5.18 -28.11
CA SER A 380 34.57 -3.87 -27.51
C SER A 380 33.21 -3.24 -27.16
N ALA A 381 33.16 -2.56 -26.01
CA ALA A 381 31.94 -1.89 -25.58
C ALA A 381 31.44 -0.87 -26.62
N ASP A 382 32.35 -0.21 -27.34
CA ASP A 382 32.04 0.73 -28.41
C ASP A 382 31.31 0.08 -29.61
N ILE A 383 31.69 -1.15 -29.99
CA ILE A 383 30.98 -1.90 -31.05
C ILE A 383 29.55 -2.20 -30.58
N ILE A 384 29.39 -2.58 -29.31
CA ILE A 384 28.08 -2.90 -28.74
C ILE A 384 27.22 -1.64 -28.68
N THR A 385 27.72 -0.51 -28.16
CA THR A 385 26.95 0.73 -28.08
C THR A 385 26.62 1.29 -29.47
N GLY A 386 27.56 1.21 -30.42
CA GLY A 386 27.31 1.55 -31.82
C GLY A 386 26.23 0.68 -32.46
N GLY A 387 26.28 -0.64 -32.23
CA GLY A 387 25.27 -1.58 -32.71
C GLY A 387 23.88 -1.32 -32.10
N LEU A 388 23.82 -1.07 -30.78
CA LEU A 388 22.56 -0.74 -30.09
C LEU A 388 21.96 0.57 -30.61
N SER A 389 22.78 1.60 -30.83
CA SER A 389 22.32 2.85 -31.43
C SER A 389 21.79 2.66 -32.86
N GLY A 390 22.46 1.83 -33.67
CA GLY A 390 21.97 1.47 -35.00
C GLY A 390 20.60 0.77 -34.94
N ILE A 391 20.45 -0.21 -34.04
CA ILE A 391 19.17 -0.91 -33.82
C ILE A 391 18.07 0.07 -33.38
N MET A 392 18.37 0.97 -32.45
CA MET A 392 17.40 1.99 -32.00
C MET A 392 16.97 2.91 -33.15
N GLY A 393 17.92 3.36 -33.98
CA GLY A 393 17.63 4.19 -35.15
C GLY A 393 16.74 3.47 -36.16
N LEU A 394 17.10 2.23 -36.51
CA LEU A 394 16.31 1.39 -37.43
C LEU A 394 14.89 1.16 -36.92
N ILE A 395 14.72 0.83 -35.63
CA ILE A 395 13.39 0.61 -35.07
C ILE A 395 12.56 1.89 -35.11
N SER A 396 13.15 3.04 -34.77
CA SER A 396 12.45 4.32 -34.81
C SER A 396 12.03 4.70 -36.24
N GLU A 397 12.86 4.38 -37.23
CA GLU A 397 12.56 4.61 -38.65
C GLU A 397 11.47 3.67 -39.17
N ILE A 398 11.52 2.38 -38.82
CA ILE A 398 10.53 1.38 -39.22
C ILE A 398 9.16 1.69 -38.61
N THR A 399 9.11 2.05 -37.32
CA THR A 399 7.83 2.34 -36.64
C THR A 399 7.28 3.71 -36.99
N ASN A 400 8.11 4.62 -37.52
CA ASN A 400 7.80 6.04 -37.72
C ASN A 400 7.25 6.70 -36.44
N GLU A 401 7.60 6.15 -35.27
CA GLU A 401 7.21 6.70 -33.98
C GLU A 401 8.34 7.56 -33.41
N LYS A 402 7.97 8.71 -32.84
CA LYS A 402 8.89 9.57 -32.06
C LYS A 402 9.19 9.00 -30.67
N LYS A 403 8.60 7.87 -30.31
CA LYS A 403 8.80 7.24 -29.00
C LYS A 403 10.07 6.41 -29.01
N ASN A 404 10.88 6.60 -27.98
CA ASN A 404 12.12 5.84 -27.84
C ASN A 404 11.84 4.37 -27.49
N LEU A 405 12.61 3.46 -28.09
CA LEU A 405 12.61 2.03 -27.77
C LEU A 405 12.90 1.82 -26.28
N ARG A 406 12.09 1.00 -25.59
CA ARG A 406 12.28 0.77 -24.14
C ARG A 406 12.89 -0.58 -23.82
N ILE A 407 12.56 -1.60 -24.59
CA ILE A 407 13.02 -2.95 -24.31
C ILE A 407 13.20 -3.74 -25.61
N ILE A 408 14.25 -4.54 -25.66
CA ILE A 408 14.41 -5.62 -26.64
C ILE A 408 14.32 -6.94 -25.86
N ASP A 409 13.39 -7.79 -26.24
CA ASP A 409 13.26 -9.15 -25.74
C ASP A 409 13.87 -10.13 -26.76
N LYS A 410 14.89 -10.87 -26.32
CA LYS A 410 15.53 -11.93 -27.09
C LYS A 410 15.54 -13.24 -26.29
N GLY A 411 14.38 -13.65 -25.78
CA GLY A 411 14.18 -14.92 -25.08
C GLY A 411 14.74 -14.89 -23.66
N ASN A 412 16.00 -15.33 -23.49
CA ASN A 412 16.65 -15.37 -22.17
C ASN A 412 17.41 -14.08 -21.84
N VAL A 413 17.30 -13.06 -22.69
CA VAL A 413 18.02 -11.79 -22.54
C VAL A 413 17.08 -10.64 -22.84
N PHE A 414 16.98 -9.72 -21.89
CA PHE A 414 16.22 -8.49 -21.97
C PHE A 414 17.18 -7.32 -21.95
N ILE A 415 17.09 -6.42 -22.93
CA ILE A 415 17.90 -5.19 -23.00
C ILE A 415 16.97 -4.02 -22.74
N TYR A 416 17.12 -3.38 -21.58
CA TYR A 416 16.37 -2.22 -21.13
C TYR A 416 17.07 -0.95 -21.57
N PHE A 417 16.33 -0.04 -22.19
CA PHE A 417 16.82 1.28 -22.54
C PHE A 417 16.18 2.33 -21.64
N SER A 418 17.01 3.21 -21.10
CA SER A 418 16.58 4.38 -20.33
C SER A 418 17.33 5.60 -20.85
N TYR A 419 16.59 6.71 -21.00
CA TYR A 419 17.08 7.91 -21.68
C TYR A 419 17.16 9.07 -20.69
N GLY A 420 18.33 9.69 -20.64
CA GLY A 420 18.58 10.95 -19.96
C GLY A 420 18.59 12.13 -20.92
N THR A 421 18.99 13.27 -20.39
CA THR A 421 19.22 14.51 -21.14
C THR A 421 20.41 14.34 -22.09
N ASP A 422 21.50 13.71 -21.64
CA ASP A 422 22.77 13.63 -22.36
C ASP A 422 23.22 12.19 -22.60
N ILE A 423 22.71 11.24 -21.79
CA ILE A 423 23.11 9.83 -21.84
C ILE A 423 21.95 8.89 -22.15
N ILE A 424 22.31 7.69 -22.60
CA ILE A 424 21.44 6.54 -22.77
C ILE A 424 22.08 5.40 -21.97
N VAL A 425 21.23 4.69 -21.24
CA VAL A 425 21.63 3.51 -20.47
C VAL A 425 20.98 2.29 -21.09
N ALA A 426 21.81 1.33 -21.50
CA ALA A 426 21.37 0.00 -21.91
C ALA A 426 21.76 -1.01 -20.82
N LEU A 427 20.77 -1.56 -20.12
CA LEU A 427 20.96 -2.59 -19.11
C LEU A 427 20.51 -3.93 -19.66
N THR A 428 21.32 -4.96 -19.52
CA THR A 428 21.02 -6.32 -19.95
C THR A 428 20.71 -7.18 -18.74
N ALA A 429 19.61 -7.94 -18.78
CA ALA A 429 19.22 -8.87 -17.72
C ALA A 429 18.67 -10.19 -18.27
N GLU A 430 18.68 -11.24 -17.46
CA GLU A 430 18.21 -12.60 -17.83
C GLU A 430 16.69 -12.74 -17.85
N LYS A 431 15.99 -11.83 -17.16
CA LYS A 431 14.54 -11.90 -16.95
C LYS A 431 13.92 -10.51 -17.11
N TYR A 432 12.65 -10.48 -17.48
CA TYR A 432 11.84 -9.27 -17.45
C TYR A 432 11.59 -8.83 -16.00
N LEU A 433 12.07 -7.65 -15.63
CA LEU A 433 12.08 -7.10 -14.27
C LEU A 433 11.78 -5.59 -14.33
N PRO A 434 10.50 -5.18 -14.13
CA PRO A 434 10.08 -3.78 -14.15
C PRO A 434 10.90 -2.85 -13.26
N ILE A 435 11.37 -3.34 -12.11
CA ILE A 435 12.23 -2.60 -11.18
C ILE A 435 13.49 -2.02 -11.83
N LEU A 436 14.02 -2.67 -12.86
CA LEU A 436 15.25 -2.25 -13.54
C LEU A 436 15.07 -0.92 -14.27
N PHE A 437 13.88 -0.61 -14.79
CA PHE A 437 13.60 0.72 -15.36
C PHE A 437 13.72 1.82 -14.31
N LYS A 438 13.14 1.61 -13.13
CA LYS A 438 13.18 2.60 -12.04
C LYS A 438 14.60 2.82 -11.52
N LYS A 439 15.39 1.75 -11.40
CA LYS A 439 16.81 1.84 -11.02
C LYS A 439 17.63 2.57 -12.07
N SER A 440 17.42 2.27 -13.35
CA SER A 440 18.08 2.98 -14.46
C SER A 440 17.73 4.47 -14.51
N GLU A 441 16.46 4.85 -14.29
CA GLU A 441 16.05 6.26 -14.24
C GLU A 441 16.69 7.01 -13.05
N LEU A 442 16.74 6.41 -11.86
CA LEU A 442 17.40 6.99 -10.68
C LEU A 442 18.92 7.11 -10.89
N PHE A 443 19.52 6.08 -11.49
CA PHE A 443 20.92 6.07 -11.88
C PHE A 443 21.23 7.22 -12.84
N ILE A 444 20.47 7.37 -13.93
CA ILE A 444 20.65 8.44 -14.93
C ILE A 444 20.60 9.81 -14.25
N LYS A 445 19.56 10.09 -13.46
CA LYS A 445 19.43 11.38 -12.76
C LYS A 445 20.63 11.69 -11.88
N ARG A 446 21.18 10.68 -11.19
CA ARG A 446 22.37 10.88 -10.36
C ARG A 446 23.64 11.01 -11.19
N PHE A 447 23.78 10.23 -12.25
CA PHE A 447 24.92 10.26 -13.15
C PHE A 447 25.02 11.62 -13.84
N GLU A 448 23.95 12.10 -14.46
CA GLU A 448 23.90 13.42 -15.11
C GLU A 448 24.14 14.55 -14.12
N LYS A 449 23.63 14.44 -12.88
CA LYS A 449 23.89 15.43 -11.84
C LYS A 449 25.36 15.49 -11.42
N VAL A 450 26.05 14.35 -11.38
CA VAL A 450 27.46 14.28 -10.97
C VAL A 450 28.37 14.73 -12.11
N TYR A 451 28.06 14.34 -13.35
CA TYR A 451 28.91 14.57 -14.52
C TYR A 451 28.39 15.66 -15.47
N HIS A 452 27.62 16.62 -14.96
CA HIS A 452 26.94 17.61 -15.80
C HIS A 452 27.91 18.44 -16.66
N ASN A 453 29.06 18.80 -16.10
CA ASN A 453 30.06 19.63 -16.78
C ASN A 453 30.77 18.84 -17.88
N GLU A 454 31.10 17.59 -17.60
CA GLU A 454 31.78 16.67 -18.50
C GLU A 454 30.88 16.24 -19.66
N LEU A 455 29.58 16.09 -19.40
CA LEU A 455 28.59 15.73 -20.42
C LEU A 455 28.26 16.90 -21.34
N SER A 456 28.09 18.12 -20.81
CA SER A 456 27.77 19.31 -21.61
C SER A 456 28.93 19.77 -22.50
N GLY A 457 30.17 19.53 -22.08
CA GLY A 457 31.40 19.84 -22.83
C GLY A 457 32.10 18.62 -23.42
N PHE A 458 31.40 17.51 -23.68
CA PHE A 458 32.04 16.24 -24.03
C PHE A 458 32.88 16.30 -25.33
N VAL A 459 34.21 16.14 -25.20
CA VAL A 459 35.18 16.15 -26.32
C VAL A 459 35.70 14.74 -26.68
N GLY A 460 35.06 13.68 -26.17
CA GLY A 460 35.45 12.29 -26.46
C GLY A 460 36.33 11.61 -25.41
N GLU A 461 36.75 12.30 -24.35
CA GLU A 461 37.51 11.71 -23.26
C GLU A 461 36.59 10.92 -22.31
N THR A 462 36.80 9.61 -22.21
CA THR A 462 35.96 8.70 -21.39
C THR A 462 36.59 8.31 -20.05
N SER A 463 37.88 8.59 -19.86
CA SER A 463 38.64 8.29 -18.64
C SER A 463 38.00 8.89 -17.38
N VAL A 464 37.41 10.07 -17.49
CA VAL A 464 36.79 10.81 -16.39
C VAL A 464 35.61 10.07 -15.74
N PHE A 465 34.99 9.14 -16.49
CA PHE A 465 33.83 8.38 -16.00
C PHE A 465 34.23 7.09 -15.26
N SER A 466 35.44 6.54 -15.43
CA SER A 466 35.75 5.16 -15.02
C SER A 466 35.58 4.90 -13.52
N ASP A 467 36.07 5.81 -12.68
CA ASP A 467 36.20 5.57 -11.24
C ASP A 467 34.93 6.00 -10.50
N GLY A 468 34.39 7.17 -10.82
CA GLY A 468 33.17 7.68 -10.19
C GLY A 468 31.90 6.97 -10.65
N ALA A 469 31.86 6.47 -11.90
CA ALA A 469 30.68 5.73 -12.39
C ALA A 469 30.47 4.43 -11.61
N ASN A 470 31.54 3.71 -11.26
CA ASN A 470 31.43 2.45 -10.52
C ASN A 470 30.76 2.65 -9.16
N ALA A 471 31.11 3.70 -8.42
CA ALA A 471 30.49 4.02 -7.13
C ALA A 471 29.00 4.35 -7.26
N ILE A 472 28.61 5.06 -8.33
CA ILE A 472 27.21 5.36 -8.61
C ILE A 472 26.47 4.07 -8.99
N ILE A 473 27.07 3.22 -9.82
CA ILE A 473 26.46 1.95 -10.24
C ILE A 473 26.24 1.03 -9.03
N GLU A 474 27.23 0.88 -8.16
CA GLU A 474 27.09 0.04 -6.95
C GLU A 474 25.97 0.52 -6.03
N ARG A 475 25.79 1.84 -5.89
CA ARG A 475 24.70 2.38 -5.08
C ARG A 475 23.31 1.99 -5.58
N TYR A 476 23.13 1.82 -6.90
CA TYR A 476 21.81 1.57 -7.49
C TYR A 476 21.61 0.11 -7.94
N PHE A 477 22.69 -0.61 -8.22
CA PHE A 477 22.65 -1.94 -8.83
C PHE A 477 23.36 -3.04 -8.03
N SER A 478 23.98 -2.71 -6.90
CA SER A 478 24.34 -3.66 -5.83
C SER A 478 23.34 -3.55 -4.68
#